data_AF-R5J6A6-F1
#
_entry.id   AF-R5J6A6-F1
#
_cell.length_a   1.000
_cell.length_b   1.000
_cell.length_c   1.000
_cell.angle_alpha   90.00
_cell.angle_beta   90.00
_cell.angle_gamma   90.00
#
_symmetry.space_group_name_H-M   'P 1'
#
loop_
_entity.id
_entity.type
_entity.pdbx_description
1 polymer ?
#
loop_
_entity_poly.entity_id
_entity_poly.type
_entity_poly.pdbx_seq_one_letter_code
_entity_poly.pdbx_strand_id
1 'polypeptide(L)'
;MATKEKINLLDVIPFRSTHITTEKESDGTVVIAFPRFKYDWMRRFLLPKGMSPDIHVRLEEHGTAVWELIDGKSTVREIIEKLAAHFNDEENYESRVLAYFSQLQKDGFIKLAVSE
;
A
#
# COMPACT_ATOMS: atom_id res chain seq x y z
N MET A 1 19.10 -5.42 -25.78
CA MET A 1 18.55 -4.51 -24.75
C MET A 1 17.07 -4.83 -24.65
N ALA A 2 16.61 -5.39 -23.53
CA ALA A 2 15.18 -5.67 -23.35
C ALA A 2 14.45 -4.33 -23.19
N THR A 3 13.58 -4.01 -24.15
CA THR A 3 12.63 -2.89 -24.05
C THR A 3 11.73 -3.20 -22.87
N LYS A 4 11.90 -2.46 -21.77
CA LYS A 4 11.03 -2.57 -20.60
C LYS A 4 9.65 -2.12 -21.07
N GLU A 5 8.74 -3.06 -21.29
CA GLU A 5 7.37 -2.74 -21.68
C GLU A 5 6.79 -1.78 -20.64
N LYS A 6 6.14 -0.72 -21.15
CA LYS A 6 5.57 0.32 -20.30
C LYS A 6 4.23 -0.21 -19.78
N ILE A 7 4.29 -0.95 -18.68
CA ILE A 7 3.11 -1.52 -18.02
C ILE A 7 2.20 -0.37 -17.56
N ASN A 8 0.91 -0.45 -17.92
CA ASN A 8 -0.08 0.51 -17.47
C ASN A 8 -0.46 0.23 -16.00
N LEU A 9 -0.35 1.24 -15.14
CA LEU A 9 -0.65 1.11 -13.71
C LEU A 9 -2.14 0.83 -13.45
N LEU A 10 -3.03 1.20 -14.37
CA LEU A 10 -4.46 0.95 -14.21
C LEU A 10 -4.83 -0.53 -14.35
N ASP A 11 -4.05 -1.29 -15.12
CA ASP A 11 -4.39 -2.65 -15.54
C ASP A 11 -3.61 -3.72 -14.74
N VAL A 12 -2.99 -3.32 -13.62
CA VAL A 12 -2.29 -4.23 -12.70
C VAL A 12 -3.10 -4.51 -11.45
N ILE A 13 -2.84 -5.66 -10.84
CA ILE A 13 -3.43 -6.10 -9.58
C ILE A 13 -2.41 -5.83 -8.45
N PRO A 14 -2.75 -5.02 -7.44
CA PRO A 14 -1.91 -4.80 -6.28
C PRO A 14 -2.07 -5.89 -5.23
N PHE A 15 -0.97 -6.25 -4.59
CA PHE A 15 -0.90 -7.23 -3.48
C PHE A 15 -0.17 -6.62 -2.31
N ARG A 16 -0.71 -6.77 -1.10
CA ARG A 16 0.01 -6.38 0.12
C ARG A 16 1.24 -7.27 0.31
N SER A 17 2.38 -6.65 0.61
CA SER A 17 3.61 -7.39 0.88
C SER A 17 3.51 -8.16 2.19
N THR A 18 4.06 -9.38 2.22
CA THR A 18 3.98 -10.31 3.37
C THR A 18 4.65 -9.82 4.66
N HIS A 19 5.54 -8.83 4.55
CA HIS A 19 6.23 -8.23 5.70
C HIS A 19 5.47 -7.03 6.29
N ILE A 20 4.31 -6.67 5.71
CA ILE A 20 3.42 -5.64 6.22
C ILE A 20 2.31 -6.33 7.00
N THR A 21 2.16 -5.97 8.28
CA THR A 21 1.01 -6.36 9.07
C THR A 21 -0.06 -5.26 9.00
N THR A 22 -1.32 -5.65 9.22
CA THR A 22 -2.45 -4.74 9.17
C THR A 22 -3.35 -5.02 10.35
N GLU A 23 -3.72 -3.97 11.07
CA GLU A 23 -4.68 -3.99 12.16
C GLU A 23 -5.78 -2.96 11.87
N LYS A 24 -7.03 -3.30 12.19
CA LYS A 24 -8.15 -2.37 12.09
C LYS A 24 -8.54 -1.92 13.49
N GLU A 25 -8.46 -0.61 13.70
CA GLU A 25 -8.79 0.03 14.97
C GLU A 25 -10.31 0.13 15.15
N SER A 26 -10.76 0.39 16.37
CA SER A 26 -12.20 0.49 16.69
C SER A 26 -12.92 1.63 15.96
N ASP A 27 -12.19 2.68 15.56
CA ASP A 27 -12.71 3.81 14.78
C ASP A 27 -12.78 3.52 13.27
N GLY A 28 -12.38 2.32 12.84
CA GLY A 28 -12.37 1.90 11.46
C GLY A 28 -11.09 2.25 10.69
N THR A 29 -10.14 2.97 11.30
CA THR A 29 -8.85 3.28 10.65
C THR A 29 -7.97 2.05 10.59
N VAL A 30 -7.15 1.97 9.53
CA VAL A 30 -6.15 0.91 9.39
C VAL A 30 -4.80 1.38 9.90
N VAL A 31 -4.17 0.55 10.73
CA VAL A 31 -2.76 0.68 11.10
C VAL A 31 -1.96 -0.38 10.37
N ILE A 32 -0.97 0.05 9.59
CA ILE A 32 0.02 -0.85 9.01
C ILE A 32 1.28 -0.86 9.87
N ALA A 33 1.90 -2.02 10.00
CA ALA A 33 3.20 -2.13 10.65
C ALA A 33 4.21 -2.86 9.76
N PHE A 34 5.47 -2.42 9.84
CA PHE A 34 6.56 -2.98 9.05
C PHE A 34 7.91 -2.85 9.77
N PRO A 35 8.89 -3.72 9.47
CA PRO A 35 10.18 -3.72 10.15
C PRO A 35 10.89 -2.38 10.02
N ARG A 36 11.35 -1.82 11.14
CA ARG A 36 12.15 -0.59 11.17
C ARG A 36 13.49 -0.76 10.44
N PHE A 37 14.02 -1.97 10.49
CA PHE A 37 15.29 -2.33 9.86
C PHE A 37 15.07 -3.42 8.82
N LYS A 38 15.72 -3.25 7.66
CA LYS A 38 15.67 -4.20 6.55
C LYS A 38 16.28 -5.57 6.89
N TYR A 39 17.29 -5.60 7.76
CA TYR A 39 18.04 -6.82 8.08
C TYR A 39 17.97 -7.16 9.57
N ASP A 40 17.80 -8.44 9.89
CA ASP A 40 17.69 -8.93 11.27
C ASP A 40 18.93 -8.63 12.11
N TRP A 41 20.12 -8.64 11.50
CA TRP A 41 21.34 -8.29 12.23
C TRP A 41 21.32 -6.82 12.67
N MET A 42 20.80 -5.89 11.85
CA MET A 42 20.68 -4.49 12.25
C MET A 42 19.72 -4.34 13.42
N ARG A 43 18.59 -5.06 13.37
CA ARG A 43 17.65 -5.11 14.49
C ARG A 43 18.33 -5.62 15.76
N ARG A 44 19.17 -6.65 15.67
CA ARG A 44 19.89 -7.21 16.82
C ARG A 44 20.90 -6.24 17.44
N PHE A 45 21.58 -5.42 16.64
CA PHE A 45 22.69 -4.59 17.11
C PHE A 45 22.38 -3.09 17.26
N LEU A 46 21.38 -2.57 16.55
CA LEU A 46 21.09 -1.12 16.49
C LEU A 46 19.75 -0.75 17.14
N LEU A 47 18.88 -1.71 17.46
CA LEU A 47 17.58 -1.42 18.09
C LEU A 47 17.77 -1.04 19.57
N PRO A 48 17.39 0.18 19.99
CA PRO A 48 17.45 0.57 21.38
C PRO A 48 16.52 -0.28 22.26
N LYS A 49 16.92 -0.55 23.50
CA LYS A 49 16.08 -1.25 24.46
C LYS A 49 14.77 -0.50 24.69
N GLY A 50 13.64 -1.22 24.65
CA GLY A 50 12.30 -0.67 24.84
C GLY A 50 11.67 -0.05 23.60
N MET A 51 12.39 0.03 22.46
CA MET A 51 11.82 0.50 21.21
C MET A 51 11.17 -0.66 20.43
N SER A 52 10.00 -0.38 19.83
CA SER A 52 9.35 -1.35 18.94
C SER A 52 10.24 -1.71 17.75
N PRO A 53 10.37 -3.01 17.40
CA PRO A 53 11.09 -3.44 16.21
C PRO A 53 10.41 -2.98 14.91
N ASP A 54 9.12 -2.69 14.98
CA ASP A 54 8.29 -2.31 13.84
C ASP A 54 7.85 -0.85 13.95
N ILE A 55 7.79 -0.18 12.80
CA ILE A 55 7.17 1.12 12.63
C ILE A 55 5.68 0.89 12.43
N HIS A 56 4.85 1.62 13.17
CA HIS A 56 3.40 1.59 13.03
C HIS A 56 2.95 2.91 12.40
N VAL A 57 2.17 2.83 11.34
CA VAL A 57 1.63 3.98 10.62
C VAL A 57 0.11 3.82 10.57
N ARG A 58 -0.60 4.77 11.19
CA ARG A 58 -2.05 4.89 11.03
C ARG A 58 -2.34 5.58 9.71
N LEU A 59 -3.12 4.93 8.86
CA LEU A 59 -3.57 5.48 7.60
C LEU A 59 -4.73 6.46 7.86
N GLU A 60 -4.79 7.52 7.06
CA GLU A 60 -5.98 8.38 7.03
C GLU A 60 -7.14 7.68 6.28
N GLU A 61 -8.29 8.34 6.19
CA GLU A 61 -9.53 7.76 5.67
C GLU A 61 -9.39 7.20 4.23
N HIS A 62 -8.79 7.97 3.32
CA HIS A 62 -8.59 7.56 1.92
C HIS A 62 -7.56 6.44 1.83
N GLY A 63 -6.44 6.56 2.52
CA GLY A 63 -5.40 5.54 2.60
C GLY A 63 -5.93 4.23 3.18
N THR A 64 -6.78 4.30 4.20
CA THR A 64 -7.49 3.15 4.78
C THR A 64 -8.38 2.50 3.72
N ALA A 65 -9.23 3.28 3.04
CA ALA A 65 -10.12 2.76 2.02
C ALA A 65 -9.35 2.11 0.84
N VAL A 66 -8.30 2.76 0.35
CA VAL A 66 -7.42 2.20 -0.68
C VAL A 66 -6.82 0.88 -0.18
N TRP A 67 -6.22 0.88 1.02
CA TRP A 67 -5.56 -0.29 1.56
C TRP A 67 -6.51 -1.48 1.69
N GLU A 68 -7.72 -1.25 2.21
CA GLU A 68 -8.76 -2.28 2.38
C GLU A 68 -9.18 -2.93 1.05
N LEU A 69 -9.18 -2.16 -0.04
CA LEU A 69 -9.50 -2.64 -1.39
C LEU A 69 -8.36 -3.40 -2.08
N ILE A 70 -7.14 -3.39 -1.53
CA ILE A 70 -6.03 -4.22 -2.01
C ILE A 70 -6.22 -5.65 -1.53
N ASP A 71 -7.02 -6.40 -2.29
CA ASP A 71 -7.41 -7.79 -2.00
C ASP A 71 -6.60 -8.84 -2.80
N GLY A 72 -5.69 -8.38 -3.67
CA GLY A 72 -4.93 -9.25 -4.58
C GLY A 72 -5.75 -9.80 -5.74
N LYS A 73 -6.90 -9.22 -6.04
CA LYS A 73 -7.80 -9.64 -7.13
C LYS A 73 -8.22 -8.49 -8.01
N SER A 74 -8.61 -7.37 -7.42
CA SER A 74 -9.08 -6.20 -8.17
C SER A 74 -7.93 -5.46 -8.83
N THR A 75 -8.17 -4.93 -10.03
CA THR A 75 -7.21 -4.04 -10.69
C THR A 75 -7.18 -2.66 -10.03
N VAL A 76 -6.10 -1.90 -10.22
CA VAL A 76 -6.01 -0.51 -9.75
C VAL A 76 -7.18 0.34 -10.29
N ARG A 77 -7.58 0.13 -11.55
CA ARG A 77 -8.75 0.80 -12.15
C ARG A 77 -10.03 0.52 -11.36
N GLU A 78 -10.34 -0.74 -11.09
CA GLU A 78 -11.54 -1.13 -10.32
C GLU A 78 -11.52 -0.54 -8.91
N ILE A 79 -10.35 -0.48 -8.28
CA ILE A 79 -10.20 0.13 -6.96
C ILE A 79 -10.52 1.63 -7.03
N ILE A 80 -9.99 2.34 -8.04
CA ILE A 80 -10.27 3.77 -8.25
C ILE A 80 -11.76 4.02 -8.48
N GLU A 81 -12.41 3.21 -9.31
CA GLU A 81 -13.86 3.32 -9.58
C GLU A 81 -14.68 3.12 -8.31
N LYS A 82 -14.36 2.11 -7.48
CA LYS A 82 -15.01 1.88 -6.19
C LYS A 82 -14.81 3.05 -5.22
N LEU A 83 -13.61 3.63 -5.19
CA LEU A 83 -13.28 4.76 -4.32
C LEU A 83 -13.97 6.04 -4.79
N ALA A 84 -14.00 6.33 -6.09
CA ALA A 84 -14.67 7.51 -6.64
C ALA A 84 -16.16 7.52 -6.33
N ALA A 85 -16.81 6.35 -6.36
CA ALA A 85 -18.20 6.18 -5.95
C ALA A 85 -18.45 6.45 -4.46
N HIS A 86 -17.44 6.25 -3.61
CA HIS A 86 -17.53 6.47 -2.16
C HIS A 86 -17.21 7.93 -1.77
N PHE A 87 -16.17 8.53 -2.38
CA PHE A 87 -15.65 9.86 -2.01
C PHE A 87 -16.12 11.00 -2.93
N ASN A 88 -17.07 10.74 -3.84
CA ASN A 88 -17.78 11.74 -4.64
C ASN A 88 -16.89 12.54 -5.63
N ASP A 89 -16.01 11.81 -6.34
CA ASP A 89 -15.18 12.26 -7.48
C ASP A 89 -14.59 13.68 -7.34
N GLU A 90 -13.83 13.89 -6.28
CA GLU A 90 -13.06 15.13 -6.11
C GLU A 90 -12.13 15.37 -7.31
N GLU A 91 -11.92 16.63 -7.69
CA GLU A 91 -11.07 16.96 -8.84
C GLU A 91 -9.68 16.32 -8.71
N ASN A 92 -9.19 15.64 -9.75
CA ASN A 92 -7.92 14.89 -9.79
C ASN A 92 -7.84 13.65 -8.88
N TYR A 93 -8.97 13.03 -8.50
CA TYR A 93 -8.99 11.87 -7.62
C TYR A 93 -8.16 10.69 -8.17
N GLU A 94 -8.40 10.29 -9.43
CA GLU A 94 -7.66 9.20 -10.09
C GLU A 94 -6.14 9.41 -10.00
N SER A 95 -5.66 10.60 -10.37
CA SER A 95 -4.24 10.96 -10.32
C SER A 95 -3.65 10.85 -8.91
N ARG A 96 -4.40 11.24 -7.86
CA ARG A 96 -3.95 11.10 -6.47
C ARG A 96 -3.85 9.65 -6.05
N VAL A 97 -4.85 8.83 -6.38
CA VAL A 97 -4.85 7.40 -6.04
C VAL A 97 -3.73 6.67 -6.78
N LEU A 98 -3.48 7.00 -8.05
CA LEU A 98 -2.34 6.45 -8.81
C LEU A 98 -0.99 6.84 -8.21
N ALA A 99 -0.84 8.09 -7.77
CA ALA A 99 0.37 8.53 -7.06
C ALA A 99 0.55 7.77 -5.75
N TYR A 100 -0.54 7.52 -5.01
CA TYR A 100 -0.53 6.74 -3.79
C TYR A 100 -0.10 5.29 -4.03
N PHE A 101 -0.66 4.61 -5.03
CA PHE A 101 -0.22 3.26 -5.44
C PHE A 101 1.27 3.22 -5.83
N SER A 102 1.73 4.22 -6.58
CA SER A 102 3.14 4.34 -6.96
C SER A 102 4.05 4.48 -5.74
N GLN A 103 3.62 5.23 -4.72
CA GLN A 103 4.35 5.40 -3.48
C GLN A 103 4.37 4.12 -2.65
N LEU A 104 3.23 3.44 -2.47
CA LEU A 104 3.16 2.16 -1.77
C LEU A 104 4.05 1.10 -2.43
N GLN A 105 4.10 1.06 -3.76
CA GLN A 105 4.98 0.15 -4.51
C GLN A 105 6.46 0.50 -4.28
N LYS A 106 6.81 1.79 -4.38
CA LYS A 106 8.17 2.28 -4.18
C LYS A 106 8.70 1.98 -2.78
N ASP A 107 7.84 2.10 -1.77
CA ASP A 107 8.17 1.79 -0.37
C ASP A 107 8.16 0.28 -0.07
N GLY A 108 7.75 -0.55 -1.05
CA GLY A 108 7.72 -2.00 -0.95
C GLY A 108 6.53 -2.55 -0.16
N PHE A 109 5.56 -1.70 0.19
CA PHE A 109 4.37 -2.10 0.95
C PHE A 109 3.42 -2.95 0.12
N ILE A 110 3.46 -2.76 -1.20
CA ILE A 110 2.71 -3.59 -2.15
C ILE A 110 3.59 -4.08 -3.29
N LYS A 111 3.12 -5.12 -3.96
CA LYS A 111 3.62 -5.58 -5.26
C LYS A 111 2.52 -5.42 -6.30
N LEU A 112 2.90 -5.26 -7.56
CA LEU A 112 1.98 -5.16 -8.68
C LEU A 112 2.22 -6.33 -9.61
N ALA A 113 1.17 -7.04 -10.00
CA ALA A 113 1.21 -8.05 -11.05
C ALA A 113 0.37 -7.60 -12.24
N VAL A 114 0.78 -7.99 -13.45
CA VAL A 114 -0.01 -7.73 -14.66
C VAL A 114 -1.28 -8.59 -14.59
N SER A 115 -2.44 -8.00 -14.83
CA SER A 115 -3.67 -8.77 -15.04
C SER A 115 -3.51 -9.56 -16.34
N GLU A 116 -3.76 -10.87 -16.29
CA GLU A 116 -3.86 -11.69 -17.52
C GLU A 116 -5.09 -11.31 -18.35
#